data_AF-A0A142YLX7-F1
#
_entry.id   AF-A0A142YLX7-F1
#
_cell.length_a   1.000
_cell.length_b   1.000
_cell.length_c   1.000
_cell.angle_alpha   90.00
_cell.angle_beta   90.00
_cell.angle_gamma   90.00
#
_symmetry.space_group_name_H-M   'P 1'
#
loop_
_entity.id
_entity.type
_entity.pdbx_description
1 polymer ?
#
loop_
_entity_poly.entity_id
_entity_poly.type
_entity_poly.pdbx_seq_one_letter_code
_entity_poly.pdbx_strand_id
1 'polypeptide(L)'
;MSTHIYATEIGNKAEERRKRRKSVDLKSLRNKSRPTAWLRCQISPIDFGVKVRTVGPRMEPVTKPVHCNTNDEIVEAFRNGDWYRIERLSNPKLDDHWGGRKTYYYTSNGSTKCRYALVNIDIDCHASGSQRGAASAAEYLKVNFFPGLYHEPSTNGRGRHGYFILDKFDLEAEPVKRRLKALERSVNDHLLAQGFDIEMCEIKGLPPVITWGDGGISNYTAGLLAKIPRQVDRFDEWKRTTVLNEFGIRKLTTTLRSLTPAVASVEKITAKVQSQQSRSKAVGSIGGKLISEDELAQVAEDGHYRKVAAALMESHVLKTSGRSVVTAEDVAAFLLLLKFFTDRMNADGTLPVKRFKVLWTGLYQASDLQRAFDCHRFKKTRDYLSDLGLIDWQDSTFVVPRFDEAGKKRKGRACKWKAGPVLLEMLDRSRWEGCRKAERQEAKGGTGAIDVGVRGGSERAPLVGTVQSPPPGSGPFDEGVKMKDYASMTISFSRPFIVRDPLRHAIQSLNFVADDRKIRPVKAAEVKPWRLSPEELTRLIPDFEQSIRLLAA
;
A
#
# COMPACT_ATOMS: atom_id res chain seq x y z
N MET A 1 36.59 7.96 -26.33
CA MET A 1 35.83 9.22 -26.50
C MET A 1 34.63 9.13 -27.47
N SER A 2 34.53 8.10 -28.34
CA SER A 2 33.48 8.04 -29.38
C SER A 2 32.07 7.58 -28.90
N THR A 3 31.96 6.87 -27.78
CA THR A 3 30.67 6.35 -27.26
C THR A 3 29.85 7.42 -26.52
N HIS A 4 30.51 8.43 -25.96
CA HIS A 4 29.84 9.47 -25.18
C HIS A 4 29.12 10.51 -26.06
N ILE A 5 29.64 10.77 -27.27
CA ILE A 5 29.06 11.67 -28.28
C ILE A 5 27.80 11.05 -28.89
N TYR A 6 27.81 9.74 -29.18
CA TYR A 6 26.65 9.03 -29.71
C TYR A 6 25.46 8.99 -28.74
N ALA A 7 25.73 8.85 -27.44
CA ALA A 7 24.67 8.87 -26.41
C ALA A 7 24.00 10.26 -26.28
N THR A 8 24.77 11.34 -26.45
CA THR A 8 24.24 12.71 -26.39
C THR A 8 23.40 13.07 -27.61
N GLU A 9 23.80 12.64 -28.82
CA GLU A 9 23.00 12.86 -30.03
C GLU A 9 21.64 12.12 -30.02
N ILE A 10 21.62 10.89 -29.49
CA ILE A 10 20.36 10.12 -29.36
C ILE A 10 19.42 10.78 -28.35
N GLY A 11 19.96 11.30 -27.23
CA GLY A 11 19.20 12.07 -26.24
C GLY A 11 18.57 13.33 -26.85
N ASN A 12 19.36 14.12 -27.57
CA ASN A 12 18.91 15.36 -28.20
C ASN A 12 17.83 15.11 -29.27
N LYS A 13 17.99 14.09 -30.13
CA LYS A 13 16.97 13.71 -31.11
C LYS A 13 15.67 13.20 -30.47
N ALA A 14 15.75 12.49 -29.35
CA ALA A 14 14.57 12.05 -28.60
C ALA A 14 13.83 13.24 -27.96
N GLU A 15 14.56 14.22 -27.44
CA GLU A 15 13.99 15.44 -26.87
C GLU A 15 13.37 16.35 -27.94
N GLU A 16 14.01 16.52 -29.10
CA GLU A 16 13.41 17.23 -30.25
C GLU A 16 12.14 16.55 -30.75
N ARG A 17 12.14 15.21 -30.88
CA ARG A 17 10.93 14.45 -31.23
C ARG A 17 9.84 14.62 -30.16
N ARG A 18 10.22 14.76 -28.88
CA ARG A 18 9.31 15.04 -27.78
C ARG A 18 8.73 16.46 -27.88
N LYS A 19 9.53 17.47 -28.22
CA LYS A 19 9.09 18.86 -28.47
C LYS A 19 8.20 18.99 -29.71
N ARG A 20 8.42 18.16 -30.75
CA ARG A 20 7.63 18.19 -31.99
C ARG A 20 6.25 17.51 -31.89
N ARG A 21 6.02 16.62 -30.92
CA ARG A 21 4.68 16.04 -30.72
C ARG A 21 3.76 17.09 -30.10
N LYS A 22 3.09 17.85 -30.97
CA LYS A 22 1.97 18.72 -30.57
C LYS A 22 1.00 17.90 -29.72
N SER A 23 0.73 18.36 -28.51
CA SER A 23 -0.29 17.76 -27.66
C SER A 23 -1.62 17.77 -28.41
N VAL A 24 -2.38 16.68 -28.31
CA VAL A 24 -3.71 16.62 -28.91
C VAL A 24 -4.56 17.67 -28.21
N ASP A 25 -5.07 18.65 -28.95
CA ASP A 25 -6.04 19.62 -28.43
C ASP A 25 -7.47 19.04 -28.48
N LEU A 26 -8.39 19.71 -27.78
CA LEU A 26 -9.77 19.22 -27.66
C LEU A 26 -10.51 19.19 -29.00
N LYS A 27 -10.19 20.13 -29.91
CA LYS A 27 -10.80 20.20 -31.24
C LYS A 27 -10.38 18.99 -32.08
N SER A 28 -9.10 18.66 -32.06
CA SER A 28 -8.50 17.48 -32.70
C SER A 28 -9.03 16.18 -32.13
N LEU A 29 -9.27 16.12 -30.81
CA LEU A 29 -9.93 14.99 -30.17
C LEU A 29 -11.38 14.86 -30.66
N ARG A 30 -12.14 15.95 -30.69
CA ARG A 30 -13.54 15.96 -31.16
C ARG A 30 -13.70 15.70 -32.66
N ASN A 31 -12.67 16.01 -33.46
CA ASN A 31 -12.67 15.76 -34.89
C ASN A 31 -12.33 14.31 -35.28
N LYS A 32 -12.04 13.43 -34.32
CA LYS A 32 -11.82 12.01 -34.61
C LYS A 32 -13.13 11.37 -35.10
N SER A 33 -13.14 10.93 -36.36
CA SER A 33 -14.30 10.26 -36.97
C SER A 33 -14.50 8.82 -36.49
N ARG A 34 -13.44 8.14 -36.03
CA ARG A 34 -13.47 6.73 -35.62
C ARG A 34 -13.52 6.60 -34.08
N PRO A 35 -14.49 5.84 -33.52
CA PRO A 35 -14.55 5.59 -32.07
C PRO A 35 -13.27 4.98 -31.48
N THR A 36 -12.64 4.05 -32.21
CA THR A 36 -11.38 3.42 -31.78
C THR A 36 -10.24 4.43 -31.64
N ALA A 37 -10.12 5.36 -32.60
CA ALA A 37 -9.10 6.40 -32.58
C ALA A 37 -9.34 7.40 -31.44
N TRP A 38 -10.60 7.78 -31.21
CA TRP A 38 -11.00 8.67 -30.13
C TRP A 38 -10.71 8.07 -28.74
N LEU A 39 -11.08 6.81 -28.51
CA LEU A 39 -10.82 6.12 -27.24
C LEU A 39 -9.31 6.02 -26.94
N ARG A 40 -8.51 5.61 -27.93
CA ARG A 40 -7.05 5.43 -27.78
C ARG A 40 -6.30 6.72 -27.41
N CYS A 41 -6.88 7.88 -27.67
CA CYS A 41 -6.32 9.16 -27.26
C CYS A 41 -6.55 9.49 -25.77
N GLN A 42 -7.25 8.63 -25.00
CA GLN A 42 -7.69 8.95 -23.64
C GLN A 42 -7.48 7.78 -22.65
N ILE A 43 -7.38 6.55 -23.15
CA ILE A 43 -7.20 5.34 -22.33
C ILE A 43 -5.77 4.80 -22.40
N SER A 44 -5.40 3.96 -21.44
CA SER A 44 -4.12 3.27 -21.45
C SER A 44 -4.07 2.25 -22.59
N PRO A 45 -2.96 2.18 -23.36
CA PRO A 45 -2.81 1.21 -24.44
C PRO A 45 -2.48 -0.21 -23.95
N ILE A 46 -1.96 -0.33 -22.72
CA ILE A 46 -1.44 -1.58 -22.15
C ILE A 46 -2.15 -1.99 -20.86
N ASP A 47 -2.87 -1.08 -20.21
CA ASP A 47 -3.59 -1.37 -18.97
C ASP A 47 -5.09 -1.37 -19.23
N PHE A 48 -5.60 -2.58 -19.42
CA PHE A 48 -6.99 -2.83 -19.74
C PHE A 48 -7.38 -4.19 -19.17
N GLY A 49 -8.67 -4.47 -19.13
CA GLY A 49 -9.18 -5.71 -18.56
C GLY A 49 -10.26 -6.34 -19.41
N VAL A 50 -10.61 -7.57 -19.05
CA VAL A 50 -11.69 -8.33 -19.66
C VAL A 50 -12.56 -8.96 -18.58
N LYS A 51 -13.86 -9.02 -18.82
CA LYS A 51 -14.83 -9.72 -17.97
C LYS A 51 -14.58 -11.21 -18.11
N VAL A 52 -14.14 -11.87 -17.04
CA VAL A 52 -13.92 -13.31 -17.01
C VAL A 52 -14.90 -13.98 -16.08
N ARG A 53 -15.42 -15.15 -16.49
CA ARG A 53 -16.18 -16.04 -15.63
C ARG A 53 -15.19 -16.92 -14.88
N THR A 54 -15.15 -16.79 -13.56
CA THR A 54 -14.28 -17.54 -12.66
C THR A 54 -15.11 -18.33 -11.67
N VAL A 55 -14.53 -19.33 -11.01
CA VAL A 55 -15.19 -20.06 -9.93
C VAL A 55 -14.84 -19.37 -8.60
N GLY A 56 -15.87 -18.96 -7.86
CA GLY A 56 -15.75 -18.30 -6.56
C GLY A 56 -15.35 -19.26 -5.44
N PRO A 57 -15.09 -18.74 -4.22
CA PRO A 57 -14.69 -19.55 -3.08
C PRO A 57 -15.73 -20.60 -2.65
N ARG A 58 -17.00 -20.44 -3.02
CA ARG A 58 -18.10 -21.38 -2.73
C ARG A 58 -18.46 -22.22 -3.96
N MET A 59 -17.57 -22.32 -4.95
CA MET A 59 -17.77 -23.06 -6.20
C MET A 59 -18.86 -22.47 -7.12
N GLU A 60 -19.26 -21.23 -6.89
CA GLU A 60 -20.24 -20.52 -7.69
C GLU A 60 -19.57 -19.77 -8.85
N PRO A 61 -20.18 -19.68 -10.04
CA PRO A 61 -19.63 -18.88 -11.12
C PRO A 61 -19.68 -17.39 -10.76
N VAL A 62 -18.53 -16.78 -10.50
CA VAL A 62 -18.38 -15.34 -10.27
C VAL A 62 -17.78 -14.70 -11.50
N THR A 63 -18.48 -13.69 -12.01
CA THR A 63 -17.97 -12.93 -13.15
C THR A 63 -17.38 -11.62 -12.67
N LYS A 64 -16.09 -11.39 -12.95
CA LYS A 64 -15.37 -10.18 -12.51
C LYS A 64 -14.45 -9.64 -13.61
N PRO A 65 -14.20 -8.32 -13.64
CA PRO A 65 -13.14 -7.76 -14.45
C PRO A 65 -11.77 -8.23 -13.94
N VAL A 66 -10.87 -8.61 -14.86
CA VAL A 66 -9.47 -8.94 -14.56
C VAL A 66 -8.59 -8.21 -15.57
N HIS A 67 -7.46 -7.63 -15.11
CA HIS A 67 -6.48 -7.01 -16.00
C HIS A 67 -5.88 -8.06 -16.93
N CYS A 68 -5.67 -7.69 -18.20
CA CYS A 68 -5.08 -8.59 -19.20
C CYS A 68 -3.56 -8.71 -19.06
N ASN A 69 -2.91 -7.75 -18.40
CA ASN A 69 -1.49 -7.77 -18.06
C ASN A 69 -1.36 -7.62 -16.54
N THR A 70 -0.49 -8.40 -15.93
CA THR A 70 -0.10 -8.27 -14.53
C THR A 70 0.88 -7.10 -14.35
N ASN A 71 1.02 -6.62 -13.11
CA ASN A 71 2.00 -5.58 -12.81
C ASN A 71 3.43 -6.03 -13.10
N ASP A 72 3.75 -7.29 -12.79
CA ASP A 72 5.08 -7.86 -12.97
C ASP A 72 5.45 -7.95 -14.46
N GLU A 73 4.55 -8.44 -15.31
CA GLU A 73 4.75 -8.47 -16.77
C GLU A 73 5.05 -7.07 -17.33
N ILE A 74 4.31 -6.05 -16.88
CA ILE A 74 4.53 -4.67 -17.32
C ILE A 74 5.89 -4.16 -16.84
N VAL A 75 6.27 -4.41 -15.58
CA VAL A 75 7.58 -4.04 -15.03
C VAL A 75 8.71 -4.72 -15.81
N GLU A 76 8.59 -6.02 -16.10
CA GLU A 76 9.54 -6.77 -16.91
C GLU A 76 9.66 -6.20 -18.33
N ALA A 77 8.54 -5.88 -18.99
CA ALA A 77 8.57 -5.28 -20.32
C ALA A 77 9.26 -3.91 -20.34
N PHE A 78 9.10 -3.10 -19.30
CA PHE A 78 9.84 -1.84 -19.15
C PHE A 78 11.33 -2.06 -18.91
N ARG A 79 11.73 -3.10 -18.16
CA ARG A 79 13.13 -3.38 -17.83
C ARG A 79 13.88 -4.04 -18.98
N ASN A 80 13.27 -5.04 -19.61
CA ASN A 80 13.91 -5.91 -20.59
C ASN A 80 13.58 -5.52 -22.03
N GLY A 81 12.60 -4.62 -22.23
CA GLY A 81 12.12 -4.28 -23.56
C GLY A 81 11.22 -5.35 -24.19
N ASP A 82 10.72 -6.31 -23.41
CA ASP A 82 9.86 -7.44 -23.83
C ASP A 82 8.41 -7.02 -24.18
N TRP A 83 8.25 -5.90 -24.89
CA TRP A 83 6.96 -5.31 -25.23
C TRP A 83 6.06 -6.20 -26.12
N TYR A 84 6.63 -7.21 -26.77
CA TYR A 84 5.89 -8.18 -27.58
C TYR A 84 5.03 -9.13 -26.73
N ARG A 85 5.36 -9.30 -25.43
CA ARG A 85 4.59 -10.12 -24.48
C ARG A 85 3.39 -9.38 -23.90
N ILE A 86 3.42 -8.05 -23.94
CA ILE A 86 2.37 -7.22 -23.36
C ILE A 86 1.16 -7.21 -24.29
N GLU A 87 0.04 -7.72 -23.78
CA GLU A 87 -1.22 -7.64 -24.48
C GLU A 87 -1.64 -6.18 -24.67
N ARG A 88 -2.27 -5.90 -25.81
CA ARG A 88 -2.84 -4.59 -26.11
C ARG A 88 -4.33 -4.70 -26.43
N LEU A 89 -5.05 -3.61 -26.19
CA LEU A 89 -6.44 -3.47 -26.59
C LEU A 89 -6.54 -3.22 -28.12
N SER A 90 -6.65 -4.30 -28.89
CA SER A 90 -6.73 -4.28 -30.35
C SER A 90 -8.11 -3.81 -30.84
N ASN A 91 -8.22 -3.43 -32.13
CA ASN A 91 -9.51 -3.07 -32.72
C ASN A 91 -10.50 -4.26 -32.71
N PRO A 92 -10.10 -5.50 -33.04
CA PRO A 92 -10.99 -6.67 -32.90
C PRO A 92 -11.54 -6.85 -31.48
N LYS A 93 -10.76 -6.57 -30.43
CA LYS A 93 -11.26 -6.58 -29.04
C LYS A 93 -12.30 -5.48 -28.79
N LEU A 94 -12.17 -4.32 -29.42
CA LEU A 94 -13.19 -3.26 -29.36
C LEU A 94 -14.45 -3.62 -30.15
N ASP A 95 -14.30 -4.28 -31.29
CA ASP A 95 -15.43 -4.77 -32.08
C ASP A 95 -16.19 -5.88 -31.33
N ASP A 96 -15.46 -6.79 -30.67
CA ASP A 96 -16.01 -7.78 -29.72
C ASP A 96 -16.70 -7.10 -28.53
N HIS A 97 -16.12 -5.99 -28.04
CA HIS A 97 -16.79 -5.13 -27.10
C HIS A 97 -18.09 -4.63 -27.75
N TRP A 98 -18.12 -3.74 -28.72
CA TRP A 98 -19.39 -3.16 -29.17
C TRP A 98 -20.44 -4.20 -29.64
N GLY A 99 -20.04 -5.29 -30.30
CA GLY A 99 -20.93 -6.35 -30.80
C GLY A 99 -21.43 -7.38 -29.77
N GLY A 100 -21.49 -7.06 -28.47
CA GLY A 100 -22.10 -7.99 -27.49
C GLY A 100 -21.20 -9.14 -27.00
N ARG A 101 -20.19 -9.56 -27.77
CA ARG A 101 -19.46 -10.83 -27.59
C ARG A 101 -18.61 -10.91 -26.33
N LYS A 102 -17.88 -9.85 -26.01
CA LYS A 102 -17.06 -9.75 -24.79
C LYS A 102 -17.27 -8.41 -24.10
N THR A 103 -16.94 -8.32 -22.82
CA THR A 103 -16.92 -7.06 -22.08
C THR A 103 -15.48 -6.71 -21.73
N TYR A 104 -14.94 -5.74 -22.44
CA TYR A 104 -13.65 -5.14 -22.15
C TYR A 104 -13.76 -3.89 -21.27
N TYR A 105 -12.74 -3.71 -20.44
CA TYR A 105 -12.57 -2.60 -19.52
C TYR A 105 -11.29 -1.86 -19.87
N TYR A 106 -11.19 -0.60 -19.47
CA TYR A 106 -10.03 0.25 -19.70
C TYR A 106 -9.57 0.88 -18.37
N THR A 107 -8.33 1.34 -18.33
CA THR A 107 -7.89 2.36 -17.37
C THR A 107 -7.53 3.64 -18.13
N SER A 108 -7.65 4.81 -17.50
CA SER A 108 -7.24 6.07 -18.16
C SER A 108 -5.76 6.08 -18.50
N ASN A 109 -5.37 6.90 -19.47
CA ASN A 109 -3.96 7.08 -19.79
C ASN A 109 -3.25 7.88 -18.68
N GLY A 110 -2.31 7.23 -17.98
CA GLY A 110 -1.50 7.86 -16.93
C GLY A 110 -0.33 8.70 -17.44
N SER A 111 -0.01 8.65 -18.73
CA SER A 111 1.14 9.34 -19.30
C SER A 111 0.91 10.85 -19.37
N THR A 112 1.91 11.64 -18.99
CA THR A 112 1.92 13.10 -19.21
C THR A 112 1.88 13.48 -20.71
N LYS A 113 2.24 12.56 -21.60
CA LYS A 113 2.12 12.74 -23.07
C LYS A 113 0.67 12.74 -23.56
N CYS A 114 -0.26 12.24 -22.74
CA CYS A 114 -1.67 12.17 -23.05
C CYS A 114 -2.41 13.22 -22.22
N ARG A 115 -2.79 14.33 -22.83
CA ARG A 115 -3.45 15.44 -22.12
C ARG A 115 -4.83 15.07 -21.57
N TYR A 116 -5.55 14.19 -22.26
CA TYR A 116 -6.91 13.80 -21.91
C TYR A 116 -6.96 12.39 -21.30
N ALA A 117 -7.89 12.21 -20.36
CA ALA A 117 -8.21 10.94 -19.73
C ALA A 117 -9.72 10.73 -19.73
N LEU A 118 -10.19 9.51 -20.03
CA LEU A 118 -11.61 9.18 -20.01
C LEU A 118 -12.01 8.67 -18.63
N VAL A 119 -12.87 9.39 -17.92
CA VAL A 119 -13.28 9.03 -16.56
C VAL A 119 -14.71 8.50 -16.57
N ASN A 120 -14.97 7.45 -15.80
CA ASN A 120 -16.29 6.84 -15.68
C ASN A 120 -16.88 7.08 -14.29
N ILE A 121 -18.12 7.55 -14.24
CA ILE A 121 -18.96 7.66 -13.04
C ILE A 121 -19.86 6.42 -13.04
N ASP A 122 -19.65 5.51 -12.10
CA ASP A 122 -20.38 4.25 -11.99
C ASP A 122 -21.40 4.34 -10.86
N ILE A 123 -22.68 4.42 -11.22
CA ILE A 123 -23.81 4.55 -10.29
C ILE A 123 -24.41 3.16 -10.13
N ASP A 124 -24.11 2.53 -9.01
CA ASP A 124 -24.49 1.16 -8.69
C ASP A 124 -25.80 1.09 -7.90
N CYS A 125 -26.58 0.04 -8.17
CA CYS A 125 -27.79 -0.30 -7.43
C CYS A 125 -27.99 -1.83 -7.36
N HIS A 126 -26.93 -2.55 -7.00
CA HIS A 126 -26.90 -4.01 -7.01
C HIS A 126 -27.54 -4.62 -5.77
N ALA A 127 -27.16 -4.14 -4.58
CA ALA A 127 -27.68 -4.59 -3.30
C ALA A 127 -28.89 -3.76 -2.84
N SER A 128 -28.91 -2.46 -3.14
CA SER A 128 -29.99 -1.52 -2.84
C SER A 128 -30.19 -0.55 -4.01
N GLY A 129 -31.23 0.28 -3.97
CA GLY A 129 -31.54 1.23 -5.05
C GLY A 129 -32.36 0.64 -6.19
N SER A 130 -32.76 1.49 -7.13
CA SER A 130 -33.50 1.10 -8.34
C SER A 130 -32.83 1.56 -9.62
N GLN A 131 -33.18 0.90 -10.73
CA GLN A 131 -32.73 1.32 -12.06
C GLN A 131 -33.20 2.73 -12.41
N ARG A 132 -34.42 3.09 -12.00
CA ARG A 132 -34.95 4.44 -12.17
C ARG A 132 -34.17 5.44 -11.33
N GLY A 133 -33.83 5.11 -10.08
CA GLY A 133 -32.99 5.93 -9.21
C GLY A 133 -31.62 6.22 -9.83
N ALA A 134 -30.94 5.18 -10.34
CA ALA A 134 -29.65 5.35 -11.02
C ALA A 134 -29.76 6.21 -12.29
N ALA A 135 -30.82 6.04 -13.09
CA ALA A 135 -31.08 6.87 -14.28
C ALA A 135 -31.35 8.34 -13.91
N SER A 136 -32.17 8.59 -12.90
CA SER A 136 -32.46 9.93 -12.39
C SER A 136 -31.21 10.60 -11.84
N ALA A 137 -30.37 9.87 -11.10
CA ALA A 137 -29.10 10.38 -10.58
C ALA A 137 -28.15 10.78 -11.72
N ALA A 138 -28.03 9.95 -12.76
CA ALA A 138 -27.19 10.25 -13.93
C ALA A 138 -27.68 11.51 -14.68
N GLU A 139 -28.99 11.65 -14.88
CA GLU A 139 -29.56 12.84 -15.55
C GLU A 139 -29.43 14.09 -14.67
N TYR A 140 -29.60 13.96 -13.36
CA TYR A 140 -29.35 15.03 -12.41
C TYR A 140 -27.90 15.54 -12.48
N LEU A 141 -26.92 14.62 -12.48
CA LEU A 141 -25.52 14.99 -12.65
C LEU A 141 -25.28 15.72 -13.98
N LYS A 142 -25.87 15.23 -15.07
CA LYS A 142 -25.76 15.83 -16.40
C LYS A 142 -26.30 17.27 -16.44
N VAL A 143 -27.44 17.52 -15.81
CA VAL A 143 -28.10 18.84 -15.82
C VAL A 143 -27.36 19.84 -14.93
N ASN A 144 -26.91 19.42 -13.74
CA ASN A 144 -26.45 20.35 -12.71
C ASN A 144 -24.92 20.54 -12.67
N PHE A 145 -24.15 19.51 -13.02
CA PHE A 145 -22.71 19.49 -12.73
C PHE A 145 -21.84 19.09 -13.91
N PHE A 146 -22.38 18.29 -14.82
CA PHE A 146 -21.67 17.77 -15.98
C PHE A 146 -22.46 18.05 -17.27
N PRO A 147 -22.48 19.31 -17.77
CA PRO A 147 -23.22 19.65 -18.98
C PRO A 147 -22.80 18.78 -20.16
N GLY A 148 -23.77 18.09 -20.76
CA GLY A 148 -23.54 17.17 -21.87
C GLY A 148 -22.99 15.79 -21.49
N LEU A 149 -22.98 15.41 -20.20
CA LEU A 149 -22.55 14.09 -19.73
C LEU A 149 -23.20 12.97 -20.54
N TYR A 150 -22.37 12.23 -21.27
CA TYR A 150 -22.79 10.99 -21.89
C TYR A 150 -22.97 9.92 -20.82
N HIS A 151 -24.12 9.24 -20.80
CA HIS A 151 -24.37 8.09 -19.95
C HIS A 151 -25.17 6.98 -20.65
N GLU A 152 -24.96 5.75 -20.19
CA GLU A 152 -25.61 4.53 -20.69
C GLU A 152 -25.97 3.56 -19.55
N PRO A 153 -26.91 2.61 -19.75
CA PRO A 153 -27.19 1.55 -18.78
C PRO A 153 -25.95 0.69 -18.49
N SER A 154 -25.79 0.26 -17.24
CA SER A 154 -24.72 -0.70 -16.88
C SER A 154 -24.97 -2.08 -17.50
N THR A 155 -23.99 -2.98 -17.44
CA THR A 155 -24.03 -4.28 -18.15
C THR A 155 -25.24 -5.15 -17.80
N ASN A 156 -25.72 -5.07 -16.56
CA ASN A 156 -26.89 -5.83 -16.10
C ASN A 156 -28.15 -4.94 -16.06
N GLY A 157 -28.13 -3.77 -16.72
CA GLY A 157 -29.24 -2.83 -16.85
C GLY A 157 -29.60 -2.03 -15.58
N ARG A 158 -29.23 -2.52 -14.39
CA ARG A 158 -29.61 -1.91 -13.11
C ARG A 158 -28.94 -0.55 -12.89
N GLY A 159 -27.61 -0.49 -12.96
CA GLY A 159 -26.86 0.75 -12.72
C GLY A 159 -26.78 1.67 -13.94
N ARG A 160 -26.01 2.75 -13.80
CA ARG A 160 -25.71 3.70 -14.88
C ARG A 160 -24.24 4.04 -14.93
N HIS A 161 -23.70 4.13 -16.14
CA HIS A 161 -22.33 4.56 -16.38
C HIS A 161 -22.35 5.93 -17.06
N GLY A 162 -21.88 6.96 -16.38
CA GLY A 162 -21.57 8.27 -16.96
C GLY A 162 -20.11 8.36 -17.39
N TYR A 163 -19.80 9.14 -18.42
CA TYR A 163 -18.43 9.32 -18.92
C TYR A 163 -18.13 10.79 -19.15
N PHE A 164 -17.03 11.29 -18.60
CA PHE A 164 -16.53 12.63 -18.89
C PHE A 164 -15.04 12.60 -19.23
N ILE A 165 -14.55 13.64 -19.90
CA ILE A 165 -13.14 13.79 -20.26
C ILE A 165 -12.48 14.66 -19.21
N LEU A 166 -11.39 14.18 -18.62
CA LEU A 166 -10.50 14.97 -17.81
C LEU A 166 -9.37 15.54 -18.68
N ASP A 167 -9.32 16.86 -18.81
CA ASP A 167 -8.13 17.58 -19.26
C ASP A 167 -7.13 17.69 -18.11
N LYS A 168 -6.21 16.73 -18.06
CA LYS A 168 -5.20 16.66 -16.98
C LYS A 168 -3.95 17.47 -17.29
N PHE A 169 -3.87 18.20 -18.41
CA PHE A 169 -2.64 18.86 -18.84
C PHE A 169 -1.44 17.89 -18.77
N ASP A 170 -0.36 18.32 -18.11
CA ASP A 170 0.86 17.54 -17.91
C ASP A 170 0.90 16.83 -16.55
N LEU A 171 -0.24 16.72 -15.85
CA LEU A 171 -0.31 16.03 -14.57
C LEU A 171 -0.02 14.54 -14.72
N GLU A 172 0.75 14.04 -13.76
CA GLU A 172 1.01 12.62 -13.58
C GLU A 172 -0.20 11.89 -13.00
N ALA A 173 -0.18 10.56 -13.10
CA ALA A 173 -1.29 9.70 -12.70
C ALA A 173 -1.69 9.83 -11.22
N GLU A 174 -0.73 9.99 -10.32
CA GLU A 174 -0.97 9.96 -8.87
C GLU A 174 -1.73 11.22 -8.37
N PRO A 175 -1.35 12.46 -8.73
CA PRO A 175 -2.19 13.64 -8.47
C PRO A 175 -3.59 13.54 -9.07
N VAL A 176 -3.71 13.02 -10.30
CA VAL A 176 -5.01 12.81 -10.97
C VAL A 176 -5.88 11.86 -10.17
N LYS A 177 -5.34 10.70 -9.77
CA LYS A 177 -6.02 9.69 -8.97
C LYS A 177 -6.54 10.27 -7.65
N ARG A 178 -5.71 11.03 -6.94
CA ARG A 178 -6.10 11.68 -5.67
C ARG A 178 -7.27 12.63 -5.84
N ARG A 179 -7.28 13.43 -6.90
CA ARG A 179 -8.36 14.40 -7.20
C ARG A 179 -9.65 13.70 -7.59
N LEU A 180 -9.58 12.67 -8.44
CA LEU A 180 -10.74 11.87 -8.80
C LEU A 180 -11.35 11.15 -7.59
N LYS A 181 -10.54 10.66 -6.64
CA LYS A 181 -11.04 10.09 -5.38
C LYS A 181 -11.63 11.13 -4.42
N ALA A 182 -11.21 12.39 -4.49
CA ALA A 182 -11.87 13.46 -3.76
C ALA A 182 -13.23 13.80 -4.36
N LEU A 183 -13.31 13.86 -5.70
CA LEU A 183 -14.55 14.07 -6.45
C LEU A 183 -15.54 12.92 -6.23
N GLU A 184 -15.09 11.67 -6.27
CA GLU A 184 -15.91 10.47 -6.02
C GLU A 184 -16.69 10.57 -4.72
N ARG A 185 -15.98 10.82 -3.61
CA ARG A 185 -16.60 10.99 -2.29
C ARG A 185 -17.66 12.09 -2.32
N SER A 186 -17.32 13.26 -2.85
CA SER A 186 -18.24 14.40 -2.88
C SER A 186 -19.45 14.19 -3.81
N VAL A 187 -19.29 13.48 -4.93
CA VAL A 187 -20.44 13.11 -5.80
C VAL A 187 -21.33 12.09 -5.09
N ASN A 188 -20.75 11.05 -4.49
CA ASN A 188 -21.49 10.02 -3.76
C ASN A 188 -22.28 10.63 -2.60
N ASP A 189 -21.61 11.39 -1.73
CA ASP A 189 -22.24 12.01 -0.55
C ASP A 189 -23.36 12.96 -0.97
N HIS A 190 -23.14 13.74 -2.04
CA HIS A 190 -24.14 14.64 -2.57
C HIS A 190 -25.37 13.89 -3.09
N LEU A 191 -25.18 12.86 -3.93
CA LEU A 191 -26.31 12.08 -4.46
C LEU A 191 -27.11 11.37 -3.36
N LEU A 192 -26.44 10.82 -2.35
CA LEU A 192 -27.12 10.23 -1.20
C LEU A 192 -27.90 11.28 -0.38
N ALA A 193 -27.33 12.46 -0.16
CA ALA A 193 -28.01 13.55 0.54
C ALA A 193 -29.21 14.12 -0.23
N GLN A 194 -29.19 14.06 -1.57
CA GLN A 194 -30.35 14.40 -2.42
C GLN A 194 -31.44 13.31 -2.40
N GLY A 195 -31.23 12.18 -1.71
CA GLY A 195 -32.21 11.10 -1.60
C GLY A 195 -32.37 10.29 -2.88
N PHE A 196 -31.36 10.25 -3.76
CA PHE A 196 -31.41 9.37 -4.91
C PHE A 196 -31.42 7.89 -4.46
N ASP A 197 -32.32 7.11 -5.04
CA ASP A 197 -32.49 5.68 -4.77
C ASP A 197 -31.40 4.84 -5.47
N ILE A 198 -30.17 4.97 -4.95
CA ILE A 198 -28.95 4.31 -5.44
C ILE A 198 -28.22 3.63 -4.27
N GLU A 199 -27.37 2.65 -4.55
CA GLU A 199 -26.50 2.05 -3.55
C GLU A 199 -25.28 2.92 -3.28
N MET A 200 -24.59 3.30 -4.37
CA MET A 200 -23.41 4.16 -4.32
C MET A 200 -23.05 4.73 -5.69
N CYS A 201 -22.19 5.72 -5.70
CA CYS A 201 -21.56 6.28 -6.89
C CYS A 201 -20.03 6.20 -6.77
N GLU A 202 -19.37 5.51 -7.69
CA GLU A 202 -17.92 5.38 -7.75
C GLU A 202 -17.33 6.11 -8.97
N ILE A 203 -16.07 6.54 -8.90
CA ILE A 203 -15.32 7.00 -10.07
C ILE A 203 -14.30 5.92 -10.45
N LYS A 204 -14.51 5.35 -11.64
CA LYS A 204 -13.69 4.30 -12.24
C LYS A 204 -12.87 4.83 -13.41
N GLY A 205 -11.98 3.99 -13.93
CA GLY A 205 -11.08 4.36 -15.04
C GLY A 205 -9.87 5.14 -14.55
N LEU A 206 -9.45 4.96 -13.29
CA LEU A 206 -8.29 5.68 -12.75
C LEU A 206 -7.01 5.23 -13.47
N PRO A 207 -6.07 6.14 -13.78
CA PRO A 207 -4.86 5.78 -14.51
C PRO A 207 -3.92 4.89 -13.67
N PRO A 208 -3.08 4.05 -14.31
CA PRO A 208 -2.03 3.34 -13.62
C PRO A 208 -0.94 4.29 -13.13
N VAL A 209 -0.29 3.92 -12.03
CA VAL A 209 0.80 4.69 -11.42
C VAL A 209 2.11 3.96 -11.64
N ILE A 210 3.07 4.66 -12.22
CA ILE A 210 4.43 4.17 -12.48
C ILE A 210 5.35 4.87 -11.49
N THR A 211 6.10 4.08 -10.71
CA THR A 211 7.16 4.61 -9.85
C THR A 211 8.50 4.33 -10.50
N TRP A 212 9.30 5.38 -10.63
CA TRP A 212 10.67 5.31 -11.15
C TRP A 212 11.66 5.25 -9.98
N GLY A 213 12.71 4.45 -10.10
CA GLY A 213 13.85 4.39 -9.19
C GLY A 213 15.16 4.66 -9.92
N ASP A 214 16.30 4.30 -9.33
CA ASP A 214 17.63 4.56 -9.86
C ASP A 214 17.88 3.77 -11.16
N GLY A 215 17.60 4.40 -12.31
CA GLY A 215 17.87 3.85 -13.63
C GLY A 215 16.73 3.05 -14.27
N GLY A 216 15.52 3.00 -13.68
CA GLY A 216 14.42 2.27 -14.29
C GLY A 216 13.10 2.31 -13.52
N ILE A 217 12.11 1.55 -14.00
CA ILE A 217 10.85 1.37 -13.27
C ILE A 217 11.11 0.51 -12.01
N SER A 218 10.71 1.04 -10.85
CA SER A 218 10.80 0.32 -9.58
C SER A 218 9.50 -0.43 -9.28
N ASN A 219 8.36 0.18 -9.62
CA ASN A 219 7.04 -0.40 -9.37
C ASN A 219 6.01 0.05 -10.42
N TYR A 220 5.01 -0.80 -10.64
CA TYR A 220 3.84 -0.52 -11.44
C TYR A 220 2.59 -0.86 -10.63
N THR A 221 1.66 0.09 -10.52
CA THR A 221 0.35 -0.15 -9.92
C THR A 221 -0.73 0.05 -10.98
N ALA A 222 -1.42 -1.03 -11.36
CA ALA A 222 -2.53 -0.97 -12.30
C ALA A 222 -3.61 0.05 -11.89
N GLY A 223 -4.24 0.65 -12.90
CA GLY A 223 -5.34 1.57 -12.72
C GLY A 223 -6.63 0.88 -12.26
N LEU A 224 -7.66 1.67 -11.95
CA LEU A 224 -8.98 1.11 -11.63
C LEU A 224 -9.77 0.90 -12.92
N LEU A 225 -10.13 -0.34 -13.23
CA LEU A 225 -10.87 -0.68 -14.45
C LEU A 225 -12.25 0.00 -14.50
N ALA A 226 -12.54 0.66 -15.62
CA ALA A 226 -13.87 1.12 -16.02
C ALA A 226 -14.34 0.40 -17.28
N LYS A 227 -15.64 0.22 -17.44
CA LYS A 227 -16.19 -0.42 -18.64
C LYS A 227 -16.06 0.54 -19.82
N ILE A 228 -15.63 0.04 -20.98
CA ILE A 228 -15.65 0.82 -22.23
C ILE A 228 -17.10 1.17 -22.60
N PRO A 229 -17.40 2.39 -23.06
CA PRO A 229 -18.73 2.75 -23.57
C PRO A 229 -19.22 1.77 -24.63
N ARG A 230 -20.46 1.30 -24.48
CA ARG A 230 -21.02 0.22 -25.30
C ARG A 230 -21.76 0.72 -26.52
N GLN A 231 -22.57 1.76 -26.37
CA GLN A 231 -23.47 2.26 -27.41
C GLN A 231 -22.72 3.09 -28.46
N VAL A 232 -21.96 2.42 -29.32
CA VAL A 232 -21.09 3.04 -30.34
C VAL A 232 -21.87 3.82 -31.40
N ASP A 233 -23.14 3.49 -31.60
CA ASP A 233 -24.11 4.25 -32.37
C ASP A 233 -24.32 5.68 -31.83
N ARG A 234 -24.08 5.90 -30.52
CA ARG A 234 -24.13 7.21 -29.86
C ARG A 234 -22.75 7.88 -29.76
N PHE A 235 -21.79 7.51 -30.61
CA PHE A 235 -20.42 8.03 -30.56
C PHE A 235 -20.33 9.56 -30.62
N ASP A 236 -21.25 10.21 -31.33
CA ASP A 236 -21.32 11.67 -31.38
C ASP A 236 -21.55 12.32 -30.01
N GLU A 237 -22.31 11.65 -29.13
CA GLU A 237 -22.49 12.09 -27.75
C GLU A 237 -21.22 11.89 -26.92
N TRP A 238 -20.46 10.80 -27.16
CA TRP A 238 -19.18 10.57 -26.48
C TRP A 238 -18.21 11.72 -26.73
N LYS A 239 -18.12 12.17 -27.99
CA LYS A 239 -17.24 13.28 -28.39
C LYS A 239 -17.65 14.60 -27.75
N ARG A 240 -18.95 14.81 -27.55
CA ARG A 240 -19.52 16.03 -26.97
C ARG A 240 -19.66 15.97 -25.46
N THR A 241 -19.25 14.88 -24.82
CA THR A 241 -19.37 14.76 -23.36
C THR A 241 -18.62 15.86 -22.62
N THR A 242 -18.99 16.06 -21.36
CA THR A 242 -18.40 17.06 -20.47
C THR A 242 -16.87 16.93 -20.44
N VAL A 243 -16.18 18.07 -20.50
CA VAL A 243 -14.73 18.15 -20.32
C VAL A 243 -14.47 18.98 -19.07
N LEU A 244 -13.81 18.39 -18.08
CA LEU A 244 -13.35 19.09 -16.89
C LEU A 244 -11.84 19.13 -16.89
N ASN A 245 -11.25 20.27 -16.55
CA ASN A 245 -9.83 20.34 -16.24
C ASN A 245 -9.61 20.17 -14.72
N GLU A 246 -8.36 20.27 -14.27
CA GLU A 246 -8.04 20.21 -12.84
C GLU A 246 -8.88 21.18 -12.00
N PHE A 247 -8.93 22.45 -12.40
CA PHE A 247 -9.62 23.51 -11.68
C PHE A 247 -11.12 23.24 -11.63
N GLY A 248 -11.70 22.77 -12.74
CA GLY A 248 -13.09 22.32 -12.83
C GLY A 248 -13.40 21.20 -11.83
N ILE A 249 -12.52 20.19 -11.70
CA ILE A 249 -12.69 19.14 -10.69
C ILE A 249 -12.66 19.71 -9.28
N ARG A 250 -11.70 20.58 -8.96
CA ARG A 250 -11.58 21.19 -7.62
C ARG A 250 -12.81 22.04 -7.29
N LYS A 251 -13.20 22.94 -8.21
CA LYS A 251 -14.39 23.78 -8.07
C LYS A 251 -15.64 22.92 -7.86
N LEU A 252 -15.85 21.92 -8.72
CA LEU A 252 -16.98 21.01 -8.60
C LEU A 252 -16.96 20.25 -7.26
N THR A 253 -15.80 19.76 -6.82
CA THR A 253 -15.67 19.09 -5.52
C THR A 253 -16.09 20.01 -4.38
N THR A 254 -15.64 21.28 -4.39
CA THR A 254 -16.02 22.27 -3.38
C THR A 254 -17.50 22.61 -3.46
N THR A 255 -18.05 22.83 -4.65
CA THR A 255 -19.48 23.11 -4.86
C THR A 255 -20.36 21.96 -4.37
N LEU A 256 -20.01 20.71 -4.68
CA LEU A 256 -20.76 19.55 -4.18
C LEU A 256 -20.72 19.48 -2.66
N ARG A 257 -19.56 19.76 -2.03
CA ARG A 257 -19.46 19.80 -0.56
C ARG A 257 -20.27 20.92 0.07
N SER A 258 -20.34 22.09 -0.54
CA SER A 258 -21.13 23.21 0.00
C SER A 258 -22.64 22.99 -0.18
N LEU A 259 -23.05 22.29 -1.25
CA LEU A 259 -24.45 21.95 -1.52
C LEU A 259 -24.92 20.69 -0.79
N THR A 260 -23.99 19.84 -0.37
CA THR A 260 -24.30 18.69 0.47
C THR A 260 -24.50 19.24 1.87
N PRO A 261 -25.71 19.19 2.43
CA PRO A 261 -25.90 19.58 3.82
C PRO A 261 -24.86 18.83 4.66
N ALA A 262 -24.35 19.46 5.71
CA ALA A 262 -23.70 18.69 6.77
C ALA A 262 -24.80 17.85 7.40
N VAL A 263 -25.21 16.77 6.72
CA VAL A 263 -26.18 15.82 7.22
C VAL A 263 -25.44 15.27 8.42
N ALA A 264 -25.82 15.79 9.60
CA ALA A 264 -25.23 15.50 10.89
C ALA A 264 -25.04 14.00 10.90
N SER A 265 -23.77 13.59 10.76
CA SER A 265 -23.28 12.22 10.64
C SER A 265 -24.42 11.26 10.88
N VAL A 266 -25.18 10.93 9.83
CA VAL A 266 -26.38 10.11 9.99
C VAL A 266 -25.83 8.86 10.65
N GLU A 267 -26.08 8.73 11.97
CA GLU A 267 -26.01 7.46 12.65
C GLU A 267 -26.62 6.53 11.63
N LYS A 268 -25.86 5.56 11.13
CA LYS A 268 -26.40 4.61 10.18
C LYS A 268 -27.60 3.99 10.90
N ILE A 269 -28.77 4.57 10.70
CA ILE A 269 -30.05 4.02 11.08
C ILE A 269 -30.07 2.86 10.12
N THR A 270 -29.56 1.73 10.59
CA THR A 270 -29.90 0.40 10.14
C THR A 270 -31.40 0.31 10.26
N ALA A 271 -32.11 0.96 9.34
CA ALA A 271 -33.48 0.68 9.04
C ALA A 271 -33.45 -0.82 8.76
N LYS A 272 -34.08 -1.58 9.66
CA LYS A 272 -34.35 -2.99 9.49
C LYS A 272 -35.18 -3.13 8.23
N VAL A 273 -34.51 -3.15 7.08
CA VAL A 273 -35.07 -3.73 5.86
C VAL A 273 -35.40 -5.15 6.29
N GLN A 274 -36.68 -5.49 6.29
CA GLN A 274 -37.18 -6.84 6.51
C GLN A 274 -36.67 -7.71 5.36
N SER A 275 -35.39 -8.08 5.40
CA SER A 275 -34.85 -9.14 4.56
C SER A 275 -35.58 -10.40 4.99
N GLN A 276 -36.31 -10.99 4.04
CA GLN A 276 -36.87 -12.34 4.18
C GLN A 276 -35.85 -13.23 4.89
N GLN A 277 -36.28 -13.85 5.99
CA GLN A 277 -35.46 -14.59 6.93
C GLN A 277 -34.67 -15.71 6.23
N SER A 278 -33.49 -15.40 5.71
CA SER A 278 -32.47 -16.41 5.54
C SER A 278 -32.05 -16.82 6.94
N ARG A 279 -32.44 -18.04 7.36
CA ARG A 279 -32.09 -18.66 8.65
C ARG A 279 -30.67 -18.26 9.04
N SER A 280 -30.56 -17.32 9.98
CA SER A 280 -29.28 -16.89 10.51
C SER A 280 -28.65 -18.09 11.18
N LYS A 281 -27.49 -18.53 10.67
CA LYS A 281 -26.60 -19.39 11.42
C LYS A 281 -26.40 -18.73 12.79
N ALA A 282 -26.67 -19.47 13.86
CA ALA A 282 -26.40 -19.04 15.22
C ALA A 282 -24.97 -18.52 15.32
N VAL A 283 -24.81 -17.20 15.35
CA VAL A 283 -23.55 -16.57 15.75
C VAL A 283 -23.62 -16.57 17.26
N GLY A 284 -22.93 -17.53 17.87
CA GLY A 284 -22.77 -17.58 19.31
C GLY A 284 -22.23 -16.24 19.81
N SER A 285 -22.85 -15.70 20.85
CA SER A 285 -22.36 -14.54 21.57
C SER A 285 -21.02 -14.90 22.21
N ILE A 286 -19.91 -14.54 21.55
CA ILE A 286 -18.57 -14.49 22.15
C ILE A 286 -18.36 -13.04 22.57
N GLY A 287 -19.18 -12.57 23.52
CA GLY A 287 -19.13 -11.23 24.10
C GLY A 287 -18.08 -11.10 25.22
N GLY A 288 -16.96 -11.81 25.11
CA GLY A 288 -15.85 -11.67 26.05
C GLY A 288 -14.76 -10.81 25.42
N LYS A 289 -14.46 -9.65 26.00
CA LYS A 289 -13.22 -8.93 25.67
C LYS A 289 -12.05 -9.89 25.95
N LEU A 290 -11.38 -10.34 24.88
CA LEU A 290 -10.31 -11.34 24.98
C LEU A 290 -9.07 -10.80 25.68
N ILE A 291 -8.90 -9.48 25.69
CA ILE A 291 -7.81 -8.74 26.33
C ILE A 291 -8.43 -7.96 27.49
N SER A 292 -7.83 -8.06 28.68
CA SER A 292 -8.31 -7.33 29.86
C SER A 292 -8.02 -5.83 29.74
N GLU A 293 -8.80 -5.02 30.45
CA GLU A 293 -8.57 -3.56 30.54
C GLU A 293 -7.16 -3.24 31.06
N ASP A 294 -6.64 -4.04 32.00
CA ASP A 294 -5.28 -3.87 32.53
C ASP A 294 -4.19 -4.07 31.47
N GLU A 295 -4.39 -5.04 30.55
CA GLU A 295 -3.49 -5.24 29.41
C GLU A 295 -3.65 -4.13 28.36
N LEU A 296 -4.87 -3.63 28.12
CA LEU A 296 -5.13 -2.51 27.21
C LEU A 296 -4.52 -1.20 27.72
N ALA A 297 -4.56 -0.95 29.03
CA ALA A 297 -3.93 0.19 29.67
C ALA A 297 -2.41 0.24 29.43
N GLN A 298 -1.76 -0.90 29.11
CA GLN A 298 -0.33 -0.92 28.77
C GLN A 298 -0.02 -0.29 27.40
N VAL A 299 -1.02 -0.07 26.54
CA VAL A 299 -0.86 0.58 25.22
C VAL A 299 -1.10 2.10 25.30
N ALA A 300 -1.67 2.59 26.41
CA ALA A 300 -1.87 4.02 26.66
C ALA A 300 -0.55 4.81 26.65
N GLU A 301 -0.64 6.14 26.65
CA GLU A 301 0.53 7.02 26.49
C GLU A 301 1.65 6.76 27.51
N ASP A 302 1.27 6.45 28.74
CA ASP A 302 2.13 6.12 29.87
C ASP A 302 2.26 4.61 30.14
N GLY A 303 1.61 3.79 29.32
CA GLY A 303 1.57 2.33 29.45
C GLY A 303 2.91 1.65 29.20
N HIS A 304 3.10 0.46 29.80
CA HIS A 304 4.36 -0.28 29.73
C HIS A 304 4.74 -0.67 28.30
N TYR A 305 3.79 -1.17 27.48
CA TYR A 305 4.08 -1.58 26.10
C TYR A 305 4.50 -0.41 25.22
N ARG A 306 3.95 0.78 25.47
CA ARG A 306 4.37 1.99 24.76
C ARG A 306 5.77 2.45 25.16
N LYS A 307 6.15 2.30 26.43
CA LYS A 307 7.52 2.56 26.90
C LYS A 307 8.53 1.60 26.27
N VAL A 308 8.20 0.31 26.21
CA VAL A 308 9.02 -0.70 25.52
C VAL A 308 9.12 -0.40 24.03
N ALA A 309 8.00 -0.08 23.38
CA ALA A 309 7.97 0.31 21.97
C ALA A 309 8.83 1.56 21.68
N ALA A 310 8.74 2.58 22.52
CA ALA A 310 9.54 3.80 22.38
C ALA A 310 11.03 3.51 22.55
N ALA A 311 11.42 2.71 23.55
CA ALA A 311 12.81 2.30 23.76
C ALA A 311 13.34 1.49 22.56
N LEU A 312 12.54 0.56 22.02
CA LEU A 312 12.90 -0.21 20.83
C LEU A 312 13.04 0.67 19.59
N MET A 313 12.36 1.81 19.52
CA MET A 313 12.35 2.71 18.35
C MET A 313 13.27 3.94 18.50
N GLU A 314 13.93 4.13 19.64
CA GLU A 314 14.62 5.38 20.01
C GLU A 314 15.59 5.88 18.93
N SER A 315 16.27 4.96 18.23
CA SER A 315 17.23 5.26 17.17
C SER A 315 16.71 5.01 15.74
N HIS A 316 15.47 4.54 15.56
CA HIS A 316 15.01 4.02 14.26
C HIS A 316 13.64 4.56 13.83
N VAL A 317 13.63 5.31 12.73
CA VAL A 317 12.38 5.68 12.03
C VAL A 317 12.01 4.56 11.04
N LEU A 318 11.00 3.77 11.40
CA LEU A 318 10.51 2.66 10.59
C LEU A 318 9.56 3.15 9.47
N LYS A 319 10.13 3.44 8.30
CA LYS A 319 9.36 3.73 7.08
C LYS A 319 8.85 2.44 6.44
N THR A 320 7.58 2.40 6.08
CA THR A 320 7.02 1.27 5.33
C THR A 320 7.32 1.40 3.83
N SER A 321 7.04 0.35 3.04
CA SER A 321 7.08 0.46 1.57
C SER A 321 5.96 1.35 0.98
N GLY A 322 4.98 1.74 1.81
CA GLY A 322 3.95 2.70 1.46
C GLY A 322 4.27 4.12 1.96
N ARG A 323 3.25 4.99 2.00
CA ARG A 323 3.37 6.36 2.55
C ARG A 323 3.24 6.41 4.09
N SER A 324 3.03 5.28 4.75
CA SER A 324 2.87 5.21 6.20
C SER A 324 4.22 5.07 6.91
N VAL A 325 4.32 5.73 8.05
CA VAL A 325 5.41 5.57 9.02
C VAL A 325 4.85 4.79 10.21
N VAL A 326 5.63 3.83 10.71
CA VAL A 326 5.29 3.11 11.94
C VAL A 326 5.60 4.03 13.13
N THR A 327 4.66 4.15 14.07
CA THR A 327 4.84 4.91 15.33
C THR A 327 5.06 3.96 16.52
N ALA A 328 5.51 4.50 17.65
CA ALA A 328 5.60 3.74 18.90
C ALA A 328 4.24 3.14 19.31
N GLU A 329 3.14 3.83 19.01
CA GLU A 329 1.78 3.31 19.22
C GLU A 329 1.50 2.07 18.37
N ASP A 330 1.90 2.06 17.10
CA ASP A 330 1.74 0.90 16.21
C ASP A 330 2.54 -0.30 16.72
N VAL A 331 3.75 -0.05 17.23
CA VAL A 331 4.59 -1.10 17.82
C VAL A 331 3.99 -1.60 19.14
N ALA A 332 3.48 -0.71 20.01
CA ALA A 332 2.82 -1.10 21.25
C ALA A 332 1.58 -1.98 21.02
N ALA A 333 0.72 -1.59 20.07
CA ALA A 333 -0.44 -2.40 19.67
C ALA A 333 -0.01 -3.77 19.10
N PHE A 334 1.06 -3.81 18.30
CA PHE A 334 1.62 -5.05 17.80
C PHE A 334 2.15 -5.94 18.94
N LEU A 335 2.86 -5.36 19.92
CA LEU A 335 3.44 -6.08 21.07
C LEU A 335 2.35 -6.69 21.97
N LEU A 336 1.29 -5.93 22.28
CA LEU A 336 0.12 -6.42 22.99
C LEU A 336 -0.44 -7.68 22.33
N LEU A 337 -0.72 -7.58 21.03
CA LEU A 337 -1.32 -8.68 20.27
C LEU A 337 -0.35 -9.86 20.12
N LEU A 338 0.94 -9.59 19.93
CA LEU A 338 1.96 -10.64 19.81
C LEU A 338 2.10 -11.43 21.11
N LYS A 339 2.12 -10.78 22.28
CA LYS A 339 2.10 -11.47 23.58
C LYS A 339 0.83 -12.32 23.70
N PHE A 340 -0.34 -11.71 23.48
CA PHE A 340 -1.63 -12.39 23.56
C PHE A 340 -1.68 -13.68 22.73
N PHE A 341 -1.17 -13.63 21.50
CA PHE A 341 -1.15 -14.80 20.62
C PHE A 341 0.01 -15.76 20.87
N THR A 342 1.12 -15.31 21.45
CA THR A 342 2.21 -16.21 21.89
C THR A 342 1.72 -17.10 23.02
N ASP A 343 0.94 -16.54 23.95
CA ASP A 343 0.30 -17.28 25.05
C ASP A 343 -0.84 -18.20 24.55
N ARG A 344 -1.37 -17.93 23.35
CA ARG A 344 -2.56 -18.61 22.77
C ARG A 344 -2.31 -19.02 21.31
N MET A 345 -1.17 -19.64 21.08
CA MET A 345 -0.80 -20.14 19.76
C MET A 345 -1.81 -21.19 19.27
N ASN A 346 -2.00 -21.26 17.94
CA ASN A 346 -2.76 -22.35 17.37
C ASN A 346 -2.06 -23.70 17.68
N ALA A 347 -2.82 -24.79 17.72
CA ALA A 347 -2.26 -26.13 17.96
C ALA A 347 -1.16 -26.53 16.96
N ASP A 348 -1.19 -25.98 15.74
CA ASP A 348 -0.18 -26.21 14.70
C ASP A 348 1.04 -25.26 14.78
N GLY A 349 1.07 -24.40 15.80
CA GLY A 349 2.07 -23.38 16.03
C GLY A 349 2.01 -22.19 15.07
N THR A 350 0.95 -22.08 14.25
CA THR A 350 0.82 -20.96 13.32
C THR A 350 0.33 -19.70 14.02
N LEU A 351 0.78 -18.56 13.49
CA LEU A 351 0.37 -17.23 13.93
C LEU A 351 -0.17 -16.43 12.73
N PRO A 352 -1.43 -16.68 12.31
CA PRO A 352 -1.96 -16.12 11.07
C PRO A 352 -2.17 -14.61 11.18
N VAL A 353 -1.65 -13.86 10.19
CA VAL A 353 -1.87 -12.41 10.05
C VAL A 353 -3.37 -12.05 10.07
N LYS A 354 -4.24 -12.96 9.62
CA LYS A 354 -5.69 -12.77 9.66
C LYS A 354 -6.24 -12.67 11.09
N ARG A 355 -5.69 -13.42 12.06
CA ARG A 355 -6.09 -13.32 13.48
C ARG A 355 -5.68 -11.96 14.06
N PHE A 356 -4.45 -11.52 13.78
CA PHE A 356 -4.00 -10.17 14.12
C PHE A 356 -4.91 -9.09 13.56
N LYS A 357 -5.21 -9.14 12.25
CA LYS A 357 -6.09 -8.17 11.60
C LYS A 357 -7.46 -8.12 12.26
N VAL A 358 -8.08 -9.27 12.51
CA VAL A 358 -9.43 -9.34 13.12
C VAL A 358 -9.42 -8.73 14.51
N LEU A 359 -8.49 -9.16 15.38
CA LEU A 359 -8.45 -8.67 16.76
C LEU A 359 -8.08 -7.18 16.85
N TRP A 360 -7.07 -6.74 16.08
CA TRP A 360 -6.69 -5.32 16.00
C TRP A 360 -7.87 -4.47 15.49
N THR A 361 -8.56 -4.91 14.43
CA THR A 361 -9.72 -4.18 13.91
C THR A 361 -10.83 -4.09 14.95
N GLY A 362 -11.07 -5.15 15.73
CA GLY A 362 -12.03 -5.15 16.83
C GLY A 362 -11.68 -4.12 17.91
N LEU A 363 -10.42 -4.09 18.36
CA LEU A 363 -9.93 -3.10 19.34
C LEU A 363 -10.04 -1.66 18.81
N TYR A 364 -9.71 -1.44 17.53
CA TYR A 364 -9.88 -0.12 16.90
C TYR A 364 -11.36 0.30 16.85
N GLN A 365 -12.27 -0.63 16.50
CA GLN A 365 -13.72 -0.36 16.46
C GLN A 365 -14.30 -0.09 17.85
N ALA A 366 -13.74 -0.72 18.88
CA ALA A 366 -14.07 -0.46 20.28
C ALA A 366 -13.44 0.84 20.82
N SER A 367 -12.63 1.54 20.01
CA SER A 367 -11.84 2.71 20.41
C SER A 367 -10.76 2.44 21.46
N ASP A 368 -10.39 1.17 21.67
CA ASP A 368 -9.29 0.77 22.56
C ASP A 368 -7.91 1.04 21.90
N LEU A 369 -7.87 1.14 20.57
CA LEU A 369 -6.69 1.56 19.79
C LEU A 369 -7.05 2.76 18.92
N GLN A 370 -6.15 3.74 18.77
CA GLN A 370 -6.46 4.95 18.00
C GLN A 370 -6.27 4.76 16.49
N ARG A 371 -5.53 3.71 16.09
CA ARG A 371 -5.17 3.47 14.68
C ARG A 371 -5.61 2.10 14.19
N ALA A 372 -6.28 2.10 13.04
CA ALA A 372 -6.71 0.89 12.36
C ALA A 372 -5.52 0.02 11.91
N PHE A 373 -5.75 -1.29 11.81
CA PHE A 373 -4.78 -2.25 11.30
C PHE A 373 -4.31 -1.89 9.88
N ASP A 374 -3.00 -1.91 9.67
CA ASP A 374 -2.37 -1.72 8.36
C ASP A 374 -1.32 -2.82 8.15
N CYS A 375 -1.43 -3.53 7.04
CA CYS A 375 -0.57 -4.68 6.77
C CYS A 375 0.90 -4.30 6.51
N HIS A 376 1.17 -3.08 6.04
CA HIS A 376 2.53 -2.61 5.80
C HIS A 376 3.23 -2.25 7.11
N ARG A 377 2.53 -1.57 8.03
CA ARG A 377 3.01 -1.30 9.39
C ARG A 377 3.24 -2.60 10.14
N PHE A 378 2.26 -3.52 10.13
CA PHE A 378 2.38 -4.84 10.73
C PHE A 378 3.63 -5.59 10.24
N LYS A 379 3.81 -5.69 8.92
CA LYS A 379 4.97 -6.37 8.33
C LYS A 379 6.27 -5.70 8.77
N LYS A 380 6.35 -4.37 8.67
CA LYS A 380 7.57 -3.62 8.99
C LYS A 380 7.96 -3.76 10.46
N THR A 381 6.99 -3.73 11.38
CA THR A 381 7.22 -3.97 12.82
C THR A 381 7.71 -5.39 13.07
N ARG A 382 7.07 -6.40 12.48
CA ARG A 382 7.50 -7.81 12.62
C ARG A 382 8.94 -8.02 12.13
N ASP A 383 9.23 -7.53 10.93
CA ASP A 383 10.55 -7.69 10.32
C ASP A 383 11.61 -6.97 11.17
N TYR A 384 11.32 -5.77 11.66
CA TYR A 384 12.20 -5.04 12.58
C TYR A 384 12.50 -5.81 13.89
N LEU A 385 11.46 -6.36 14.54
CA LEU A 385 11.67 -7.17 15.76
C LEU A 385 12.44 -8.47 15.45
N SER A 386 12.26 -9.03 14.26
CA SER A 386 13.06 -10.16 13.80
C SER A 386 14.53 -9.80 13.64
N ASP A 387 14.82 -8.64 13.07
CA ASP A 387 16.20 -8.15 12.88
C ASP A 387 16.92 -7.93 14.22
N LEU A 388 16.15 -7.57 15.27
CA LEU A 388 16.65 -7.46 16.65
C LEU A 388 16.79 -8.81 17.38
N GLY A 389 16.44 -9.95 16.74
CA GLY A 389 16.45 -11.26 17.37
C GLY A 389 15.35 -11.45 18.44
N LEU A 390 14.31 -10.61 18.41
CA LEU A 390 13.20 -10.61 19.37
C LEU A 390 12.01 -11.48 18.94
N ILE A 391 12.09 -12.07 17.74
CA ILE A 391 11.10 -13.00 17.19
C ILE A 391 11.73 -14.38 17.00
N ASP A 392 11.13 -15.41 17.58
CA ASP A 392 11.53 -16.80 17.39
C ASP A 392 10.81 -17.36 16.16
N TRP A 393 11.54 -17.58 15.07
CA TRP A 393 11.02 -18.25 13.88
C TRP A 393 11.14 -19.77 14.02
N GLN A 394 10.01 -20.47 13.98
CA GLN A 394 9.96 -21.93 13.86
C GLN A 394 9.91 -22.36 12.39
N ASP A 395 9.23 -21.57 11.56
CA ASP A 395 9.12 -21.79 10.12
C ASP A 395 8.93 -20.43 9.42
N SER A 396 9.95 -19.97 8.70
CA SER A 396 9.90 -18.74 7.90
C SER A 396 9.28 -18.97 6.51
N THR A 397 8.96 -20.20 6.13
CA THR A 397 8.44 -20.52 4.80
C THR A 397 6.96 -20.14 4.66
N PHE A 398 6.71 -19.08 3.90
CA PHE A 398 5.37 -18.71 3.48
C PHE A 398 5.09 -19.25 2.08
N VAL A 399 4.08 -20.10 1.95
CA VAL A 399 3.62 -20.62 0.65
C VAL A 399 2.20 -20.16 0.43
N VAL A 400 1.99 -19.33 -0.60
CA VAL A 400 0.64 -18.96 -1.04
C VAL A 400 -0.05 -20.21 -1.59
N PRO A 401 -1.31 -20.50 -1.23
CA PRO A 401 -2.06 -21.58 -1.87
C PRO A 401 -2.08 -21.37 -3.39
N ARG A 402 -1.63 -22.38 -4.15
CA ARG A 402 -1.62 -22.36 -5.62
C ARG A 402 -2.28 -23.64 -6.13
N PHE A 403 -2.86 -23.55 -7.32
CA PHE A 403 -3.26 -24.73 -8.08
C PHE A 403 -2.03 -25.21 -8.86
N ASP A 404 -1.78 -26.52 -8.86
CA ASP A 404 -0.79 -27.09 -9.77
C ASP A 404 -1.36 -27.21 -11.19
N GLU A 405 -0.52 -27.62 -12.14
CA GLU A 405 -0.89 -27.78 -13.56
C GLU A 405 -2.03 -28.79 -13.76
N ALA A 406 -2.21 -29.72 -12.82
CA ALA A 406 -3.31 -30.68 -12.80
C ALA A 406 -4.59 -30.13 -12.16
N GLY A 407 -4.63 -28.85 -11.80
CA GLY A 407 -5.77 -28.21 -11.12
C GLY A 407 -5.95 -28.64 -9.67
N LYS A 408 -5.01 -29.40 -9.09
CA LYS A 408 -5.07 -29.82 -7.68
C LYS A 408 -4.55 -28.69 -6.79
N LYS A 409 -5.31 -28.39 -5.75
CA LYS A 409 -4.97 -27.33 -4.80
C LYS A 409 -3.81 -27.76 -3.91
N ARG A 410 -2.66 -27.10 -4.02
CA ARG A 410 -1.63 -27.15 -3.00
C ARG A 410 -2.02 -26.22 -1.85
N LYS A 411 -2.16 -26.79 -0.65
CA LYS A 411 -2.45 -26.01 0.56
C LYS A 411 -1.32 -25.01 0.76
N GLY A 412 -1.67 -23.75 1.02
CA GLY A 412 -0.68 -22.76 1.43
C GLY A 412 -0.12 -23.11 2.81
N ARG A 413 1.06 -22.59 3.10
CA ARG A 413 1.76 -22.73 4.37
C ARG A 413 1.92 -21.33 4.97
N ALA A 414 1.45 -21.15 6.20
CA ALA A 414 1.68 -19.94 6.96
C ALA A 414 3.00 -20.06 7.71
N CYS A 415 3.72 -18.93 7.87
CA CYS A 415 4.87 -18.90 8.76
C CYS A 415 4.47 -19.26 10.19
N LYS A 416 5.42 -19.84 10.93
CA LYS A 416 5.32 -20.13 12.35
C LYS A 416 6.38 -19.35 13.08
N TRP A 417 5.95 -18.44 13.93
CA TRP A 417 6.82 -17.55 14.69
C TRP A 417 6.09 -17.09 15.94
N LYS A 418 6.82 -16.68 16.97
CA LYS A 418 6.29 -16.18 18.25
C LYS A 418 7.20 -15.11 18.84
N ALA A 419 6.78 -14.43 19.91
CA ALA A 419 7.69 -13.59 20.66
C ALA A 419 8.83 -14.44 21.25
N GLY A 420 10.07 -13.97 21.08
CA GLY A 420 11.22 -14.58 21.73
C GLY A 420 11.19 -14.37 23.25
N PRO A 421 11.90 -15.20 24.03
CA PRO A 421 11.90 -15.13 25.49
C PRO A 421 12.36 -13.76 26.00
N VAL A 422 13.37 -13.16 25.37
CA VAL A 422 13.86 -11.81 25.71
C VAL A 422 12.75 -10.78 25.54
N LEU A 423 12.00 -10.83 24.43
CA LEU A 423 10.88 -9.91 24.21
C LEU A 423 9.79 -10.08 25.26
N LEU A 424 9.44 -11.32 25.63
CA LEU A 424 8.46 -11.59 26.67
C LEU A 424 8.91 -11.04 28.03
N GLU A 425 10.19 -11.14 28.37
CA GLU A 425 10.74 -10.55 29.59
C GLU A 425 10.67 -9.02 29.56
N MET A 426 10.92 -8.39 28.41
CA MET A 426 10.74 -6.94 28.25
C MET A 426 9.28 -6.51 28.47
N LEU A 427 8.33 -7.33 28.01
CA LEU A 427 6.90 -7.05 28.14
C LEU A 427 6.35 -7.33 29.55
N ASP A 428 7.09 -8.07 30.38
CA ASP A 428 6.78 -8.24 31.80
C ASP A 428 7.23 -7.01 32.59
N ARG A 429 6.26 -6.22 33.05
CA ARG A 429 6.48 -4.98 33.78
C ARG A 429 7.37 -5.16 35.01
N SER A 430 7.19 -6.25 35.75
CA SER A 430 7.90 -6.50 37.00
C SER A 430 9.40 -6.71 36.77
N ARG A 431 9.73 -7.46 35.71
CA ARG A 431 11.11 -7.78 35.33
C ARG A 431 11.80 -6.58 34.70
N TRP A 432 11.11 -5.86 33.83
CA TRP A 432 11.66 -4.69 33.14
C TRP A 432 12.07 -3.56 34.09
N GLU A 433 11.23 -3.24 35.09
CA GLU A 433 11.55 -2.22 36.08
C GLU A 433 12.73 -2.64 36.98
N GLY A 434 12.90 -3.95 37.24
CA GLY A 434 14.04 -4.51 37.96
C GLY A 434 15.37 -4.30 37.21
N CYS A 435 15.42 -4.62 35.92
CA CYS A 435 16.61 -4.45 35.09
C CYS A 435 17.08 -2.99 35.05
N ARG A 436 16.16 -2.03 34.86
CA ARG A 436 16.51 -0.60 34.85
C ARG A 436 17.01 -0.08 36.19
N LYS A 437 16.50 -0.62 37.30
CA LYS A 437 17.00 -0.25 38.64
C LYS A 437 18.42 -0.77 38.85
N ALA A 438 18.72 -1.99 38.41
CA ALA A 438 20.07 -2.56 38.46
C ALA A 438 21.07 -1.73 37.63
N GLU A 439 20.74 -1.37 36.38
CA GLU A 439 21.59 -0.52 35.53
C GLU A 439 21.87 0.86 36.15
N ARG A 440 20.84 1.50 36.75
CA ARG A 440 21.01 2.79 37.43
C ARG A 440 21.85 2.69 38.70
N GLN A 441 21.83 1.56 39.40
CA GLN A 441 22.68 1.33 40.56
C GLN A 441 24.13 1.06 40.14
N GLU A 442 24.36 0.28 39.08
CA GLU A 442 25.69 0.04 38.50
C GLU A 442 26.33 1.33 37.96
N ALA A 443 25.55 2.15 37.24
CA ALA A 443 26.01 3.44 36.73
C ALA A 443 26.36 4.45 37.84
N LYS A 444 25.76 4.31 39.03
CA LYS A 444 26.10 5.13 40.21
C LYS A 444 27.24 4.54 41.06
N GLY A 445 27.52 3.25 40.95
CA GLY A 445 28.62 2.57 41.66
C GLY A 445 29.99 2.70 41.00
N GLY A 446 30.06 3.16 39.74
CA GLY A 446 31.29 3.26 38.95
C GLY A 446 32.18 4.49 39.20
N THR A 447 31.81 5.40 40.10
CA THR A 447 32.61 6.60 40.47
C THR A 447 33.32 6.45 41.83
N GLY A 448 33.74 5.24 42.18
CA GLY A 448 34.70 5.01 43.26
C GLY A 448 36.10 5.40 42.82
N ALA A 449 36.68 6.39 43.50
CA ALA A 449 38.03 6.92 43.25
C ALA A 449 39.07 5.79 43.21
N ILE A 450 39.76 5.66 42.07
CA ILE A 450 41.01 4.91 41.98
C ILE A 450 42.08 5.81 42.59
N ASP A 451 42.40 5.58 43.85
CA ASP A 451 43.55 6.19 44.51
C ASP A 451 44.82 5.47 44.04
N VAL A 452 45.72 6.23 43.40
CA VAL A 452 46.93 5.72 42.75
C VAL A 452 48.02 5.53 43.81
N GLY A 453 48.00 4.38 44.47
CA GLY A 453 49.08 3.91 45.34
C GLY A 453 50.12 3.11 44.59
N VAL A 454 51.20 3.77 44.16
CA VAL A 454 52.43 3.13 43.65
C VAL A 454 53.09 2.32 44.76
N ARG A 455 53.28 1.01 44.56
CA ARG A 455 54.39 0.24 45.15
C ARG A 455 54.72 -0.97 44.28
N GLY A 456 55.98 -1.06 43.91
CA GLY A 456 56.54 -2.15 43.10
C GLY A 456 56.70 -3.45 43.87
N GLY A 457 56.76 -4.54 43.13
CA GLY A 457 57.02 -5.88 43.63
C GLY A 457 57.21 -6.85 42.47
N SER A 458 58.48 -7.13 42.16
CA SER A 458 58.94 -8.26 41.37
C SER A 458 58.38 -9.56 41.92
N GLU A 459 57.89 -10.49 41.08
CA GLU A 459 58.27 -11.91 41.14
C GLU A 459 57.63 -12.80 40.04
N ARG A 460 58.53 -13.56 39.38
CA ARG A 460 58.46 -14.96 38.93
C ARG A 460 57.17 -15.51 38.30
N ALA A 461 57.28 -15.84 37.02
CA ALA A 461 56.45 -16.82 36.32
C ALA A 461 56.83 -18.27 36.69
N PRO A 462 55.87 -19.21 36.83
CA PRO A 462 56.16 -20.63 36.81
C PRO A 462 55.89 -21.25 35.43
N LEU A 463 56.88 -22.02 34.98
CA LEU A 463 56.78 -23.08 33.97
C LEU A 463 55.89 -24.23 34.48
N VAL A 464 54.94 -24.67 33.66
CA VAL A 464 54.35 -26.03 33.64
C VAL A 464 53.82 -26.23 32.21
N GLY A 465 54.05 -27.28 31.43
CA GLY A 465 54.56 -28.62 31.66
C GLY A 465 53.89 -29.50 30.61
N THR A 466 54.61 -29.90 29.57
CA THR A 466 54.16 -30.80 28.49
C THR A 466 54.07 -32.23 29.02
N VAL A 467 52.95 -32.92 28.76
CA VAL A 467 52.83 -34.38 28.94
C VAL A 467 52.32 -35.01 27.65
N GLN A 468 53.06 -36.00 27.18
CA GLN A 468 52.82 -36.83 25.99
C GLN A 468 52.06 -38.12 26.34
N SER A 469 51.30 -38.61 25.34
CA SER A 469 50.96 -40.03 25.03
C SER A 469 49.91 -40.75 25.92
N PRO A 470 49.18 -41.79 25.43
CA PRO A 470 49.49 -42.71 24.31
C PRO A 470 48.31 -43.00 23.31
N PRO A 471 48.53 -43.78 22.23
CA PRO A 471 47.53 -44.06 21.20
C PRO A 471 46.73 -45.35 21.51
N PRO A 472 45.51 -45.53 20.96
CA PRO A 472 44.87 -46.84 20.95
C PRO A 472 45.06 -47.56 19.61
N GLY A 473 45.76 -48.69 19.71
CA GLY A 473 45.40 -50.02 19.21
C GLY A 473 44.56 -50.18 17.94
N SER A 474 45.20 -50.78 16.94
CA SER A 474 44.64 -51.50 15.80
C SER A 474 43.98 -52.84 16.17
N GLY A 475 42.90 -53.22 15.48
CA GLY A 475 42.34 -54.58 15.42
C GLY A 475 41.05 -54.67 14.56
N PRO A 476 40.72 -55.83 13.93
CA PRO A 476 40.40 -55.88 12.49
C PRO A 476 39.02 -56.52 12.09
N PHE A 477 38.69 -56.42 10.78
CA PHE A 477 37.62 -57.10 9.99
C PHE A 477 36.14 -56.74 10.36
N ASP A 478 35.15 -56.62 9.48
CA ASP A 478 34.98 -57.05 8.08
C ASP A 478 33.85 -56.29 7.33
N GLU A 479 33.94 -56.31 5.99
CA GLU A 479 32.90 -56.23 4.94
C GLU A 479 31.71 -55.23 4.97
N GLY A 480 31.80 -54.23 4.08
CA GLY A 480 30.99 -54.24 2.86
C GLY A 480 29.63 -53.51 2.81
N VAL A 481 29.61 -52.21 2.50
CA VAL A 481 28.64 -51.58 1.56
C VAL A 481 29.26 -50.30 0.97
N LYS A 482 29.43 -50.25 -0.35
CA LYS A 482 29.79 -49.03 -1.10
C LYS A 482 28.55 -48.14 -1.27
N MET A 483 28.52 -46.97 -0.61
CA MET A 483 27.71 -45.84 -1.05
C MET A 483 28.58 -44.59 -1.18
N LYS A 484 28.32 -43.86 -2.28
CA LYS A 484 29.07 -42.71 -2.77
C LYS A 484 28.93 -41.49 -1.86
N ASP A 485 30.05 -40.77 -1.77
CA ASP A 485 30.31 -39.58 -0.97
C ASP A 485 29.37 -38.40 -1.25
N TYR A 486 28.80 -37.84 -0.19
CA TYR A 486 28.57 -36.40 -0.07
C TYR A 486 29.08 -35.94 1.30
N ALA A 487 30.08 -35.07 1.28
CA ALA A 487 30.75 -34.52 2.45
C ALA A 487 29.80 -33.70 3.33
N SER A 488 29.62 -34.13 4.59
CA SER A 488 29.12 -33.27 5.67
C SER A 488 30.29 -32.76 6.50
N MET A 489 30.60 -31.46 6.41
CA MET A 489 31.49 -30.81 7.36
C MET A 489 30.74 -30.61 8.68
N THR A 490 31.06 -31.43 9.69
CA THR A 490 30.65 -31.20 11.08
C THR A 490 31.81 -30.50 11.78
N ILE A 491 31.67 -29.19 12.05
CA ILE A 491 32.59 -28.44 12.88
C ILE A 491 32.04 -28.45 14.32
N SER A 492 32.71 -29.16 15.20
CA SER A 492 32.45 -29.15 16.64
C SER A 492 33.05 -27.90 17.26
N PHE A 493 32.22 -26.97 17.75
CA PHE A 493 32.65 -25.91 18.66
C PHE A 493 32.11 -26.21 20.06
N SER A 494 32.93 -26.86 20.89
CA SER A 494 32.79 -26.81 22.33
C SER A 494 33.50 -25.54 22.84
N ARG A 495 32.72 -24.54 23.26
CA ARG A 495 33.19 -23.45 24.12
C ARG A 495 32.38 -23.47 25.42
N PRO A 496 33.01 -23.25 26.58
CA PRO A 496 32.31 -23.25 27.85
C PRO A 496 31.39 -22.02 27.93
N PHE A 497 30.16 -22.25 28.38
CA PHE A 497 29.20 -21.20 28.73
C PHE A 497 29.73 -20.41 29.93
N ILE A 498 30.16 -19.17 29.69
CA ILE A 498 30.22 -18.14 30.73
C ILE A 498 28.90 -17.37 30.61
N VAL A 499 28.05 -17.48 31.63
CA VAL A 499 26.80 -16.72 31.72
C VAL A 499 27.14 -15.23 31.81
N ARG A 500 26.85 -14.49 30.73
CA ARG A 500 26.84 -13.03 30.70
C ARG A 500 25.50 -12.55 30.16
N ASP A 501 25.02 -11.46 30.75
CA ASP A 501 23.71 -10.85 30.56
C ASP A 501 23.36 -10.61 29.06
N PRO A 502 22.35 -11.31 28.50
CA PRO A 502 21.96 -11.18 27.10
C PRO A 502 21.42 -9.79 26.74
N LEU A 503 20.86 -9.04 27.70
CA LEU A 503 20.25 -7.73 27.48
C LEU A 503 21.32 -6.69 27.12
N ARG A 504 22.46 -6.76 27.82
CA ARG A 504 23.61 -5.87 27.62
C ARG A 504 24.22 -6.01 26.22
N HIS A 505 24.26 -7.23 25.69
CA HIS A 505 24.86 -7.49 24.37
C HIS A 505 23.98 -7.05 23.20
N ALA A 506 22.65 -7.11 23.35
CA ALA A 506 21.70 -6.58 22.38
C ALA A 506 21.75 -5.04 22.30
N ILE A 507 21.99 -4.36 23.43
CA ILE A 507 22.11 -2.89 23.48
C ILE A 507 23.49 -2.41 22.98
N GLN A 508 24.57 -3.12 23.31
CA GLN A 508 25.93 -2.72 22.92
C GLN A 508 26.26 -2.98 21.44
N SER A 509 25.58 -3.92 20.78
CA SER A 509 25.78 -4.22 19.35
C SER A 509 25.18 -3.15 18.40
N LEU A 510 24.49 -2.14 18.93
CA LEU A 510 23.84 -1.06 18.18
C LEU A 510 24.72 0.17 17.92
N ASN A 511 25.97 0.21 18.41
CA ASN A 511 26.87 1.34 18.20
C ASN A 511 28.00 0.99 17.21
N PHE A 512 27.88 1.43 15.96
CA PHE A 512 29.02 1.51 15.02
C PHE A 512 29.03 2.81 14.20
N VAL A 513 30.23 3.40 14.19
CA VAL A 513 30.86 4.40 13.28
C VAL A 513 30.12 5.74 13.05
N ALA A 514 30.70 6.81 13.60
CA ALA A 514 30.37 8.19 13.28
C ALA A 514 30.74 8.53 11.82
N ASP A 515 29.75 8.97 11.03
CA ASP A 515 29.95 9.50 9.67
C ASP A 515 30.42 10.95 9.74
N ASP A 516 31.70 11.16 9.47
CA ASP A 516 32.42 12.43 9.66
C ASP A 516 32.30 13.34 8.42
N ARG A 517 31.06 13.70 8.04
CA ARG A 517 30.80 14.62 6.91
C ARG A 517 30.43 16.02 7.42
N LYS A 518 31.45 16.89 7.44
CA LYS A 518 31.31 18.34 7.63
C LYS A 518 30.40 18.95 6.56
N ILE A 519 29.20 19.37 6.97
CA ILE A 519 28.29 20.18 6.17
C ILE A 519 28.83 21.61 6.13
N ARG A 520 29.13 22.14 4.93
CA ARG A 520 29.42 23.58 4.75
C ARG A 520 28.11 24.37 4.69
N PRO A 521 28.00 25.54 5.35
CA PRO A 521 26.82 26.38 5.26
C PRO A 521 26.71 27.02 3.86
N VAL A 522 25.55 26.86 3.22
CA VAL A 522 25.20 27.53 1.96
C VAL A 522 24.71 28.93 2.30
N LYS A 523 25.37 29.97 1.76
CA LYS A 523 24.89 31.36 1.87
C LYS A 523 23.57 31.50 1.11
N ALA A 524 22.56 32.07 1.78
CA ALA A 524 21.26 32.37 1.19
C ALA A 524 21.44 33.32 0.00
N ALA A 525 20.93 32.92 -1.16
CA ALA A 525 20.81 33.80 -2.32
C ALA A 525 19.64 34.78 -2.08
N GLU A 526 19.87 36.07 -2.31
CA GLU A 526 18.82 37.09 -2.28
C GLU A 526 17.73 36.77 -3.31
N VAL A 527 16.52 36.52 -2.82
CA VAL A 527 15.33 36.35 -3.65
C VAL A 527 14.77 37.74 -3.94
N LYS A 528 14.90 38.22 -5.18
CA LYS A 528 14.17 39.41 -5.64
C LYS A 528 12.67 39.08 -5.73
N PRO A 529 11.78 39.92 -5.18
CA PRO A 529 10.35 39.68 -5.25
C PRO A 529 9.84 39.86 -6.69
N TRP A 530 9.15 38.85 -7.21
CA TRP A 530 8.42 38.94 -8.47
C TRP A 530 7.20 39.85 -8.27
N ARG A 531 7.17 41.02 -8.92
CA ARG A 531 5.97 41.84 -9.06
C ARG A 531 5.42 41.63 -10.46
N LEU A 532 4.33 40.86 -10.58
CA LEU A 532 3.50 40.87 -11.78
C LEU A 532 2.67 42.17 -11.76
N SER A 533 2.46 42.78 -12.93
CA SER A 533 1.57 43.94 -13.02
C SER A 533 0.11 43.52 -12.78
N PRO A 534 -0.76 44.43 -12.31
CA PRO A 534 -2.18 44.15 -12.18
C PRO A 534 -2.81 43.58 -13.47
N GLU A 535 -2.42 44.08 -14.65
CA GLU A 535 -2.94 43.58 -15.93
C GLU A 535 -2.49 42.14 -16.24
N GLU A 536 -1.26 41.78 -15.86
CA GLU A 536 -0.74 40.41 -16.01
C GLU A 536 -1.48 39.44 -15.06
N LEU A 537 -1.83 39.91 -13.87
CA LEU A 537 -2.60 39.13 -12.89
C LEU A 537 -4.03 38.88 -13.37
N THR A 538 -4.71 39.89 -13.92
CA THR A 538 -6.08 39.78 -14.46
C THR A 538 -6.15 38.87 -15.68
N ARG A 539 -5.09 38.82 -16.49
CA ARG A 539 -4.99 37.86 -17.63
C ARG A 539 -4.82 36.42 -17.18
N LEU A 540 -4.10 36.18 -16.08
CA LEU A 540 -3.84 34.84 -15.56
C LEU A 540 -5.02 34.28 -14.75
N ILE A 541 -5.85 35.15 -14.18
CA ILE A 541 -6.98 34.78 -13.33
C ILE A 541 -8.22 35.60 -13.74
N PRO A 542 -9.03 35.13 -14.70
CA PRO A 542 -10.34 35.71 -14.93
C PRO A 542 -11.15 35.56 -13.62
N ASP A 543 -11.70 36.66 -13.11
CA ASP A 543 -12.44 36.77 -11.83
C ASP A 543 -11.61 36.96 -10.54
N PHE A 544 -10.38 37.49 -10.65
CA PHE A 544 -9.55 37.84 -9.48
C PHE A 544 -10.25 38.80 -8.50
N GLU A 545 -10.95 39.83 -8.98
CA GLU A 545 -11.69 40.77 -8.14
C GLU A 545 -12.82 40.09 -7.35
N GLN A 546 -13.52 39.14 -7.96
CA GLN A 546 -14.61 38.42 -7.29
C GLN A 546 -14.07 37.43 -6.25
N SER A 547 -12.87 36.89 -6.49
CA SER A 547 -12.16 36.03 -5.54
C SER A 547 -11.65 36.81 -4.31
N ILE A 548 -11.22 38.07 -4.47
CA ILE A 548 -10.87 38.94 -3.34
C ILE A 548 -12.11 39.36 -2.56
N ARG A 549 -13.21 39.71 -3.22
CA ARG A 549 -14.47 40.06 -2.52
C ARG A 549 -15.03 38.90 -1.69
N LEU A 550 -14.86 37.66 -2.15
CA LEU A 550 -15.23 36.45 -1.40
C LEU A 550 -14.26 36.07 -0.27
N LEU A 551 -13.04 36.63 -0.27
CA LEU A 551 -12.07 36.45 0.82
C LEU A 551 -12.16 37.56 1.88
N ALA A 552 -12.69 38.72 1.50
CA ALA A 552 -12.90 39.86 2.38
C ALA A 552 -14.28 39.86 3.08
N ALA A 553 -15.23 39.06 2.58
CA ALA A 553 -16.51 38.74 3.22
C ALA A 553 -16.37 37.42 3.99
#